data_AF-A0A8I0TSK3-F1
#
_entry.id   AF-A0A8I0TSK3-F1
#
_cell.length_a   1.000
_cell.length_b   1.000
_cell.length_c   1.000
_cell.angle_alpha   90.00
_cell.angle_beta   90.00
_cell.angle_gamma   90.00
#
_symmetry.space_group_name_H-M   'P 1'
#
loop_
_entity.id
_entity.type
_entity.pdbx_description
1 polymer ?
#
loop_
_entity_poly.entity_id
_entity_poly.type
_entity_poly.pdbx_seq_one_letter_code
_entity_poly.pdbx_strand_id
1 'polypeptide(L)'
;MEPESPSSSEPVVTTCYRHPKVESYVRCTRCERFICPDCMRDAAVGHQCPECVKEGARTVRQARTAFGGRISAVPLVTYVLIGLNVMAYVAELLREQVVDDFAMLGRGLLGPDGLHYVWQGSYPADFRLEGVIDGEWYRLLTGAFLHLPPTEGTFGILHIVMNMVTLWNVGRIVEAQLGRARYLALYLLSALGGSVLVLLLAPDTSTVGASGAIFGVCTAYYVLARRLGADAAGLNRFMAGLLVWLVISAVVTSWQGHLGGLLTGGLTALAFAYAPRDRRRVLVQAGACAAMAALLVVAAVLRVAGMTA
;
A
#
# COMPACT_ATOMS: atom_id res chain seq x y z
N MET A 1 -12.39 -15.36 -87.19
CA MET A 1 -11.60 -15.00 -86.01
C MET A 1 -12.58 -14.92 -84.86
N GLU A 2 -12.67 -15.99 -84.07
CA GLU A 2 -13.38 -15.98 -82.77
C GLU A 2 -12.62 -15.09 -81.78
N PRO A 3 -13.32 -14.41 -80.85
CA PRO A 3 -12.67 -13.63 -79.81
C PRO A 3 -12.08 -14.58 -78.74
N GLU A 4 -10.79 -14.44 -78.47
CA GLU A 4 -10.12 -15.14 -77.37
C GLU A 4 -10.77 -14.78 -76.02
N SER A 5 -11.17 -15.80 -75.27
CA SER A 5 -11.61 -15.71 -73.89
C SER A 5 -10.45 -15.28 -72.97
N PRO A 6 -10.67 -14.38 -71.99
CA PRO A 6 -9.62 -14.01 -71.06
C PRO A 6 -9.22 -15.21 -70.20
N SER A 7 -7.94 -15.56 -70.20
CA SER A 7 -7.38 -16.59 -69.34
C SER A 7 -7.67 -16.27 -67.88
N SER A 8 -8.46 -17.11 -67.21
CA SER A 8 -8.66 -17.04 -65.76
C SER A 8 -7.34 -17.37 -65.07
N SER A 9 -6.64 -16.36 -64.55
CA SER A 9 -5.49 -16.58 -63.69
C SER A 9 -5.97 -17.30 -62.43
N GLU A 10 -5.50 -18.53 -62.20
CA GLU A 10 -5.74 -19.24 -60.94
C GLU A 10 -5.29 -18.37 -59.75
N PRO A 11 -6.13 -18.19 -58.72
CA PRO A 11 -5.71 -17.44 -57.54
C PRO A 11 -4.57 -18.19 -56.87
N VAL A 12 -3.39 -17.55 -56.79
CA VAL A 12 -2.25 -18.07 -56.03
C VAL A 12 -2.73 -18.34 -54.60
N VAL A 13 -2.73 -19.61 -54.20
CA VAL A 13 -3.12 -20.02 -52.84
C VAL A 13 -2.12 -19.40 -51.87
N THR A 14 -2.63 -18.55 -50.98
CA THR A 14 -1.82 -17.85 -49.98
C THR A 14 -2.11 -18.45 -48.62
N THR A 15 -1.07 -18.64 -47.81
CA THR A 15 -1.16 -19.32 -46.51
C THR A 15 -0.86 -18.37 -45.37
N CYS A 16 -1.42 -18.63 -44.19
CA CYS A 16 -1.15 -17.82 -43.02
C CYS A 16 0.34 -17.87 -42.63
N TYR A 17 0.92 -16.70 -42.32
CA TYR A 17 2.33 -16.57 -41.95
C TYR A 17 2.73 -17.38 -40.70
N ARG A 18 1.78 -17.65 -39.79
CA ARG A 18 1.98 -18.44 -38.56
C ARG A 18 1.49 -19.89 -38.71
N HIS A 19 0.51 -20.14 -39.56
CA HIS A 19 -0.04 -21.46 -39.83
C HIS A 19 0.09 -21.77 -41.34
N PRO A 20 1.25 -22.25 -41.80
CA PRO A 20 1.52 -22.44 -43.23
C PRO A 20 0.61 -23.47 -43.91
N LYS A 21 -0.06 -24.32 -43.14
CA LYS A 21 -1.02 -25.32 -43.63
C LYS A 21 -2.45 -24.76 -43.79
N VAL A 22 -2.69 -23.50 -43.41
CA VAL A 22 -4.02 -22.88 -43.43
C VAL A 22 -4.04 -21.82 -44.52
N GLU A 23 -4.89 -22.02 -45.52
CA GLU A 23 -5.15 -21.04 -46.57
C GLU A 23 -5.80 -19.78 -45.99
N SER A 24 -5.39 -18.61 -46.49
CA SER A 24 -5.78 -17.33 -45.93
C SER A 24 -5.60 -16.22 -46.96
N TYR A 25 -6.71 -15.59 -47.34
CA TYR A 25 -6.72 -14.44 -48.26
C TYR A 25 -6.75 -13.08 -47.54
N VAL A 26 -6.84 -13.06 -46.21
CA VAL A 26 -6.87 -11.82 -45.43
C VAL A 26 -5.46 -11.37 -45.09
N ARG A 27 -5.16 -10.08 -45.31
CA ARG A 27 -3.85 -9.47 -45.02
C ARG A 27 -3.92 -8.58 -43.79
N CYS A 28 -2.85 -8.61 -42.99
CA CYS A 28 -2.68 -7.64 -41.91
C CYS A 28 -2.55 -6.23 -42.51
N THR A 29 -3.39 -5.28 -42.08
CA THR A 29 -3.36 -3.89 -42.58
C THR A 29 -2.09 -3.11 -42.26
N ARG A 30 -1.21 -3.64 -41.40
CA ARG A 30 0.02 -2.98 -40.95
C ARG A 30 1.31 -3.55 -41.57
N CYS A 31 1.40 -4.86 -41.76
CA CYS A 31 2.60 -5.52 -42.28
C CYS A 31 2.34 -6.39 -43.52
N GLU A 32 1.11 -6.37 -44.04
CA GLU A 32 0.65 -7.03 -45.27
C GLU A 32 0.76 -8.56 -45.31
N ARG A 33 1.31 -9.20 -44.26
CA ARG A 33 1.34 -10.66 -44.11
C ARG A 33 -0.07 -11.28 -44.06
N PHE A 34 -0.24 -12.44 -44.68
CA PHE A 34 -1.50 -13.21 -44.68
C PHE A 34 -1.80 -13.83 -43.31
N ILE A 35 -3.04 -13.72 -42.84
CA ILE A 35 -3.50 -14.12 -41.49
C ILE A 35 -4.80 -14.94 -41.51
N CYS A 36 -4.77 -16.14 -40.93
CA CYS A 36 -5.97 -16.98 -40.76
C CYS A 36 -6.94 -16.38 -39.71
N PRO A 37 -8.20 -16.85 -39.65
CA PRO A 37 -9.18 -16.40 -38.65
C PRO A 37 -8.69 -16.46 -37.19
N ASP A 38 -7.92 -17.49 -36.81
CA ASP A 38 -7.37 -17.60 -35.44
C ASP A 38 -6.31 -16.54 -35.12
N CYS A 39 -5.55 -16.11 -36.13
CA CYS A 39 -4.54 -15.07 -36.01
C CYS A 39 -5.11 -13.67 -36.22
N MET A 40 -6.34 -13.56 -36.69
CA MET A 40 -7.00 -12.30 -36.97
C MET A 40 -7.31 -11.55 -35.68
N ARG A 41 -6.99 -10.25 -35.64
CA ARG A 41 -7.37 -9.35 -34.56
C ARG A 41 -8.05 -8.14 -35.17
N ASP A 42 -9.22 -7.79 -34.64
CA ASP A 42 -9.97 -6.65 -35.12
C ASP A 42 -9.24 -5.34 -34.85
N ALA A 43 -9.28 -4.46 -35.84
CA ALA A 43 -8.74 -3.11 -35.77
C ALA A 43 -9.79 -2.11 -36.26
N ALA A 44 -9.57 -0.82 -36.00
CA ALA A 44 -10.47 0.24 -36.48
C ALA A 44 -10.65 0.24 -38.00
N VAL A 45 -9.65 -0.25 -38.74
CA VAL A 45 -9.72 -0.47 -40.19
C VAL A 45 -9.09 -1.83 -40.50
N GLY A 46 -9.91 -2.76 -40.99
CA GLY A 46 -9.52 -4.13 -41.36
C GLY A 46 -9.04 -4.97 -40.16
N HIS A 47 -8.07 -5.85 -40.41
CA HIS A 47 -7.55 -6.76 -39.39
C HIS A 47 -6.02 -6.66 -39.26
N GLN A 48 -5.52 -6.90 -38.06
CA GLN A 48 -4.10 -6.91 -37.75
C GLN A 48 -3.62 -8.29 -37.28
N CYS A 49 -2.34 -8.60 -37.50
CA CYS A 49 -1.72 -9.82 -36.98
C CYS A 49 -1.34 -9.66 -35.50
N PRO A 50 -1.16 -10.76 -34.74
CA PRO A 50 -0.87 -10.70 -33.31
C PRO A 50 0.43 -9.97 -32.98
N GLU A 51 1.43 -10.03 -33.87
CA GLU A 51 2.70 -9.32 -33.72
C GLU A 51 2.52 -7.80 -33.86
N CYS A 52 1.82 -7.35 -34.90
CA CYS A 52 1.53 -5.93 -35.12
C CYS A 52 0.66 -5.34 -33.99
N VAL A 53 -0.28 -6.12 -33.45
CA VAL A 53 -1.06 -5.71 -32.28
C VAL A 53 -0.17 -5.63 -31.04
N LYS A 54 0.68 -6.63 -30.79
CA LYS A 54 1.61 -6.65 -29.65
C LYS A 54 2.62 -5.49 -29.71
N GLU A 55 3.13 -5.18 -30.89
CA GLU A 55 4.02 -4.05 -31.13
C GLU A 55 3.29 -2.71 -30.98
N GLY A 56 2.07 -2.59 -31.51
CA GLY A 56 1.19 -1.45 -31.27
C GLY A 56 0.95 -1.23 -29.77
N ALA A 57 0.62 -2.29 -29.03
CA ALA A 57 0.39 -2.24 -27.58
C ALA A 57 1.61 -1.73 -26.79
N ARG A 58 2.84 -1.96 -27.26
CA ARG A 58 4.07 -1.40 -26.65
C ARG A 58 4.18 0.12 -26.83
N THR A 59 3.63 0.65 -27.92
CA THR A 59 3.65 2.09 -28.22
C THR A 59 2.50 2.86 -27.55
N VAL A 60 1.44 2.17 -27.13
CA VAL A 60 0.34 2.79 -26.38
C VAL A 60 0.82 3.16 -24.97
N ARG A 61 0.80 4.46 -24.66
CA ARG A 61 1.07 4.95 -23.31
C ARG A 61 -0.01 4.41 -22.37
N GLN A 62 0.40 3.58 -21.43
CA GLN A 62 -0.48 3.06 -20.38
C GLN A 62 -1.03 4.24 -19.56
N ALA A 63 -2.35 4.28 -19.42
CA ALA A 63 -3.03 5.29 -18.61
C ALA A 63 -2.54 5.22 -17.16
N ARG A 64 -2.31 6.39 -16.56
CA ARG A 64 -1.84 6.53 -15.18
C ARG A 64 -2.86 7.30 -14.36
N THR A 65 -2.87 7.04 -13.06
CA THR A 65 -3.67 7.84 -12.11
C THR A 65 -3.15 9.28 -12.07
N ALA A 66 -3.92 10.20 -11.48
CA ALA A 66 -3.54 11.61 -11.32
C ALA A 66 -2.14 11.79 -10.67
N PHE A 67 -1.74 10.84 -9.82
CA PHE A 67 -0.48 10.86 -9.08
C PHE A 67 0.62 9.94 -9.66
N GLY A 68 0.40 9.40 -10.87
CA GLY A 68 1.40 8.61 -11.60
C GLY A 68 1.37 7.10 -11.28
N GLY A 69 0.34 6.63 -10.57
CA GLY A 69 0.06 5.22 -10.33
C GLY A 69 -0.36 4.47 -11.58
N ARG A 70 -0.21 3.14 -11.57
CA ARG A 70 -0.90 2.28 -12.55
C ARG A 70 -2.37 2.21 -12.14
N ILE A 71 -3.28 2.41 -13.09
CA ILE A 71 -4.71 2.27 -12.87
C ILE A 71 -5.00 0.79 -12.54
N SER A 72 -5.78 0.56 -11.51
CA SER A 72 -6.24 -0.77 -11.09
C SER A 72 -7.73 -0.71 -10.84
N ALA A 73 -8.50 -1.62 -11.45
CA ALA A 73 -9.94 -1.73 -11.21
C ALA A 73 -10.26 -2.32 -9.83
N VAL A 74 -9.35 -3.16 -9.30
CA VAL A 74 -9.52 -3.83 -8.02
C VAL A 74 -8.52 -3.24 -7.00
N PRO A 75 -8.98 -2.81 -5.81
CA PRO A 75 -8.11 -2.32 -4.74
C PRO A 75 -7.50 -3.49 -3.97
N LEU A 76 -6.60 -4.20 -4.66
CA LEU A 76 -5.99 -5.43 -4.17
C LEU A 76 -5.21 -5.21 -2.88
N VAL A 77 -4.45 -4.11 -2.78
CA VAL A 77 -3.61 -3.88 -1.61
C VAL A 77 -4.46 -3.65 -0.38
N THR A 78 -5.54 -2.86 -0.49
CA THR A 78 -6.51 -2.69 0.61
C THR A 78 -7.08 -4.03 1.07
N TYR A 79 -7.48 -4.91 0.14
CA TYR A 79 -8.02 -6.22 0.51
C TYR A 79 -6.99 -7.14 1.16
N VAL A 80 -5.75 -7.14 0.65
CA VAL A 80 -4.65 -7.89 1.25
C VAL A 80 -4.36 -7.37 2.66
N LEU A 81 -4.30 -6.04 2.85
CA LEU A 81 -4.09 -5.46 4.18
C LEU A 81 -5.21 -5.83 5.15
N ILE A 82 -6.47 -5.75 4.73
CA ILE A 82 -7.62 -6.19 5.55
C ILE A 82 -7.46 -7.67 5.91
N GLY A 83 -7.17 -8.53 4.93
CA GLY A 83 -6.97 -9.96 5.16
C GLY A 83 -5.83 -10.26 6.14
N LEU A 84 -4.70 -9.56 6.03
CA LEU A 84 -3.57 -9.69 6.96
C LEU A 84 -3.93 -9.29 8.39
N ASN A 85 -4.65 -8.18 8.57
CA ASN A 85 -5.11 -7.73 9.89
C ASN A 85 -6.12 -8.71 10.51
N VAL A 86 -7.07 -9.22 9.71
CA VAL A 86 -8.03 -10.22 10.18
C VAL A 86 -7.33 -11.53 10.54
N MET A 87 -6.34 -11.96 9.75
CA MET A 87 -5.56 -13.16 10.04
C MET A 87 -4.71 -13.01 11.32
N ALA A 88 -4.08 -11.85 11.52
CA ALA A 88 -3.36 -11.53 12.75
C ALA A 88 -4.31 -11.56 13.96
N TYR A 89 -5.48 -10.94 13.84
CA TYR A 89 -6.49 -10.96 14.90
C TYR A 89 -6.95 -12.38 15.25
N VAL A 90 -7.18 -13.24 14.25
CA VAL A 90 -7.49 -14.65 14.51
C VAL A 90 -6.35 -15.33 15.27
N ALA A 91 -5.08 -15.03 14.94
CA ALA A 91 -3.94 -15.57 15.68
C ALA A 91 -3.91 -15.07 17.14
N GLU A 92 -4.22 -13.80 17.40
CA GLU A 92 -4.35 -13.22 18.74
C GLU A 92 -5.44 -13.95 19.56
N LEU A 93 -6.58 -14.28 18.95
CA LEU A 93 -7.65 -15.03 19.60
C LEU A 93 -7.28 -16.48 19.95
N LEU A 94 -6.36 -17.07 19.17
CA LEU A 94 -5.92 -18.44 19.39
C LEU A 94 -4.77 -18.52 20.40
N ARG A 95 -3.94 -17.48 20.47
CA ARG A 95 -2.74 -17.42 21.32
C ARG A 95 -2.50 -15.99 21.79
N GLU A 96 -2.75 -15.74 23.07
CA GLU A 96 -2.54 -14.43 23.70
C GLU A 96 -1.07 -13.94 23.56
N GLN A 97 -0.12 -14.88 23.58
CA GLN A 97 1.32 -14.66 23.35
C GLN A 97 1.64 -13.90 22.05
N VAL A 98 0.77 -13.95 21.05
CA VAL A 98 0.98 -13.21 19.78
C VAL A 98 1.06 -11.71 20.03
N VAL A 99 0.30 -11.19 21.01
CA VAL A 99 0.39 -9.78 21.37
C VAL A 99 1.72 -9.49 22.06
N ASP A 100 2.10 -10.32 23.01
CA ASP A 100 3.36 -10.17 23.76
C ASP A 100 4.59 -10.21 22.84
N ASP A 101 4.59 -11.10 21.84
CA ASP A 101 5.72 -11.29 20.92
C ASP A 101 5.83 -10.19 19.85
N PHE A 102 4.69 -9.62 19.41
CA PHE A 102 4.64 -8.82 18.18
C PHE A 102 4.10 -7.40 18.36
N ALA A 103 3.54 -7.04 19.51
CA ALA A 103 3.11 -5.66 19.80
C ALA A 103 4.30 -4.70 19.75
N MET A 104 4.02 -3.45 19.39
CA MET A 104 5.04 -2.42 19.42
C MET A 104 5.34 -2.10 20.87
N LEU A 105 6.57 -2.43 21.29
CA LEU A 105 7.13 -2.12 22.60
C LEU A 105 8.54 -1.56 22.40
N GLY A 106 8.80 -0.35 22.87
CA GLY A 106 10.10 0.29 22.71
C GLY A 106 11.16 -0.26 23.65
N ARG A 107 10.80 -0.42 24.93
CA ARG A 107 11.59 -1.09 25.95
C ARG A 107 10.67 -1.70 27.02
N GLY A 108 11.05 -2.88 27.49
CA GLY A 108 10.40 -3.59 28.59
C GLY A 108 11.38 -4.57 29.23
N LEU A 109 10.87 -5.35 30.17
CA LEU A 109 11.65 -6.35 30.89
C LEU A 109 10.84 -7.64 31.03
N LEU A 110 11.50 -8.78 30.87
CA LEU A 110 10.95 -10.10 31.14
C LEU A 110 11.58 -10.65 32.43
N GLY A 111 10.75 -10.96 33.42
CA GLY A 111 11.17 -11.56 34.69
C GLY A 111 11.40 -13.08 34.60
N PRO A 112 12.11 -13.68 35.57
CA PRO A 112 12.31 -15.13 35.65
C PRO A 112 11.01 -15.91 35.91
N ASP A 113 9.96 -15.23 36.37
CA ASP A 113 8.60 -15.74 36.51
C ASP A 113 7.80 -15.72 35.19
N GLY A 114 8.38 -15.18 34.11
CA GLY A 114 7.75 -15.07 32.80
C GLY A 114 6.80 -13.90 32.66
N LEU A 115 6.79 -12.95 33.61
CA LEU A 115 5.95 -11.75 33.56
C LEU A 115 6.70 -10.56 32.92
N HIS A 116 5.92 -9.67 32.30
CA HIS A 116 6.41 -8.47 31.62
C HIS A 116 6.35 -7.24 32.55
N TYR A 117 7.43 -6.46 32.60
CA TYR A 117 7.59 -5.33 33.50
C TYR A 117 8.02 -4.04 32.78
N VAL A 118 7.58 -2.92 33.35
CA VAL A 118 7.95 -1.57 32.87
C VAL A 118 9.31 -1.17 33.43
N TRP A 119 10.11 -0.49 32.61
CA TRP A 119 11.40 0.06 32.98
C TRP A 119 11.26 1.20 34.02
N GLN A 120 11.68 0.98 35.27
CA GLN A 120 11.58 1.98 36.36
C GLN A 120 12.91 2.47 36.96
N GLY A 121 14.08 1.91 36.60
CA GLY A 121 15.35 2.35 37.21
C GLY A 121 16.52 1.35 37.10
N SER A 122 17.01 0.84 38.24
CA SER A 122 18.13 -0.11 38.29
C SER A 122 17.67 -1.57 38.28
N TYR A 123 18.42 -2.43 37.57
CA TYR A 123 18.05 -3.82 37.26
C TYR A 123 18.53 -4.83 38.31
N PRO A 124 17.66 -5.73 38.78
CA PRO A 124 18.07 -7.03 39.29
C PRO A 124 18.68 -7.88 38.15
N ALA A 125 19.72 -8.66 38.44
CA ALA A 125 20.52 -9.38 37.43
C ALA A 125 19.77 -10.52 36.71
N ASP A 126 18.57 -10.87 37.17
CA ASP A 126 17.72 -11.97 36.73
C ASP A 126 16.67 -11.59 35.67
N PHE A 127 16.56 -10.31 35.31
CA PHE A 127 15.61 -9.82 34.30
C PHE A 127 16.27 -9.67 32.92
N ARG A 128 15.52 -9.96 31.85
CA ARG A 128 15.97 -9.80 30.46
C ARG A 128 15.35 -8.56 29.84
N LEU A 129 16.09 -7.86 29.00
CA LEU A 129 15.56 -6.77 28.17
C LEU A 129 14.56 -7.33 27.14
N GLU A 130 13.55 -6.55 26.83
CA GLU A 130 12.54 -6.86 25.80
C GLU A 130 12.20 -5.59 24.99
N GLY A 131 11.77 -5.78 23.75
CA GLY A 131 11.32 -4.72 22.86
C GLY A 131 12.41 -4.27 21.90
N VAL A 132 12.17 -3.12 21.24
CA VAL A 132 13.10 -2.58 20.24
C VAL A 132 14.50 -2.35 20.83
N ILE A 133 14.60 -2.06 22.13
CA ILE A 133 15.88 -1.92 22.84
C ILE A 133 16.73 -3.20 22.86
N ASP A 134 16.11 -4.39 22.81
CA ASP A 134 16.79 -5.70 22.76
C ASP A 134 17.00 -6.20 21.30
N GLY A 135 16.77 -5.33 20.32
CA GLY A 135 16.95 -5.67 18.90
C GLY A 135 15.71 -6.25 18.22
N GLU A 136 14.54 -6.21 18.87
CA GLU A 136 13.26 -6.68 18.31
C GLU A 136 12.65 -5.65 17.34
N TRP A 137 13.44 -5.18 16.37
CA TRP A 137 13.07 -4.11 15.41
C TRP A 137 11.82 -4.43 14.59
N TYR A 138 11.48 -5.71 14.43
CA TYR A 138 10.28 -6.14 13.72
C TYR A 138 8.99 -5.60 14.36
N ARG A 139 9.00 -5.34 15.68
CA ARG A 139 7.88 -4.77 16.45
C ARG A 139 7.43 -3.40 15.95
N LEU A 140 8.31 -2.66 15.28
CA LEU A 140 7.97 -1.38 14.63
C LEU A 140 6.98 -1.54 13.46
N LEU A 141 6.84 -2.74 12.90
CA LEU A 141 5.88 -3.01 11.82
C LEU A 141 4.83 -4.04 12.22
N THR A 142 5.17 -5.09 12.98
CA THR A 142 4.22 -6.16 13.33
C THR A 142 3.09 -5.66 14.21
N GLY A 143 3.37 -4.75 15.15
CA GLY A 143 2.35 -4.17 16.03
C GLY A 143 1.25 -3.39 15.27
N ALA A 144 1.55 -2.93 14.05
CA ALA A 144 0.59 -2.25 13.18
C ALA A 144 -0.42 -3.20 12.53
N PHE A 145 -0.30 -4.52 12.70
CA PHE A 145 -1.27 -5.51 12.23
C PHE A 145 -2.08 -6.14 13.35
N LEU A 146 -1.66 -5.93 14.60
CA LEU A 146 -2.33 -6.46 15.78
C LEU A 146 -3.50 -5.59 16.22
N HIS A 147 -4.44 -6.12 16.99
CA HIS A 147 -5.57 -5.38 17.54
C HIS A 147 -5.81 -5.69 19.03
N LEU A 148 -6.75 -4.97 19.63
CA LEU A 148 -7.10 -5.22 21.03
C LEU A 148 -7.99 -6.47 21.10
N PRO A 149 -7.67 -7.45 21.96
CA PRO A 149 -8.45 -8.67 22.06
C PRO A 149 -9.85 -8.38 22.63
N PRO A 150 -10.84 -9.28 22.40
CA PRO A 150 -12.20 -9.12 22.93
C PRO A 150 -12.27 -9.04 24.45
N THR A 151 -11.22 -9.49 25.15
CA THR A 151 -11.07 -9.45 26.60
C THR A 151 -10.87 -8.03 27.14
N GLU A 152 -10.47 -7.07 26.31
CA GLU A 152 -10.32 -5.64 26.67
C GLU A 152 -11.63 -4.83 26.54
N GLY A 153 -12.73 -5.43 27.00
CA GLY A 153 -14.05 -4.80 27.07
C GLY A 153 -14.66 -4.44 25.70
N THR A 154 -15.62 -3.52 25.70
CA THR A 154 -16.40 -3.11 24.51
C THR A 154 -15.51 -2.56 23.38
N PHE A 155 -14.35 -2.00 23.72
CA PHE A 155 -13.43 -1.42 22.74
C PHE A 155 -12.61 -2.47 21.98
N GLY A 156 -12.45 -3.69 22.51
CA GLY A 156 -11.65 -4.77 21.90
C GLY A 156 -12.03 -5.09 20.45
N ILE A 157 -13.18 -5.74 20.24
CA ILE A 157 -13.66 -6.08 18.87
C ILE A 157 -13.91 -4.82 18.04
N LEU A 158 -14.40 -3.76 18.67
CA LEU A 158 -14.69 -2.51 17.96
C LEU A 158 -13.42 -1.92 17.34
N HIS A 159 -12.25 -2.08 17.97
CA HIS A 159 -10.97 -1.59 17.48
C HIS A 159 -10.65 -2.14 16.08
N ILE A 160 -10.72 -3.46 15.88
CA ILE A 160 -10.48 -4.05 14.55
C ILE A 160 -11.58 -3.67 13.56
N VAL A 161 -12.86 -3.70 13.97
CA VAL A 161 -13.98 -3.39 13.07
C VAL A 161 -13.84 -1.96 12.52
N MET A 162 -13.57 -0.98 13.38
CA MET A 162 -13.39 0.42 12.94
C MET A 162 -12.20 0.57 11.98
N ASN A 163 -11.09 -0.12 12.26
CA ASN A 163 -9.91 -0.08 11.38
C ASN A 163 -10.22 -0.69 10.00
N MET A 164 -10.89 -1.84 9.96
CA MET A 164 -11.21 -2.52 8.70
C MET A 164 -12.27 -1.76 7.89
N VAL A 165 -13.29 -1.19 8.55
CA VAL A 165 -14.28 -0.32 7.90
C VAL A 165 -13.61 0.92 7.31
N THR A 166 -12.65 1.51 8.02
CA THR A 166 -11.93 2.69 7.52
C THR A 166 -11.02 2.33 6.35
N LEU A 167 -10.29 1.21 6.40
CA LEU A 167 -9.53 0.72 5.24
C LEU A 167 -10.43 0.41 4.05
N TRP A 168 -11.57 -0.22 4.29
CA TRP A 168 -12.54 -0.49 3.25
C TRP A 168 -13.06 0.80 2.61
N ASN A 169 -13.42 1.82 3.39
CA ASN A 169 -14.01 3.03 2.84
C ASN A 169 -12.96 3.98 2.26
N VAL A 170 -11.89 4.28 2.99
CA VAL A 170 -10.89 5.28 2.61
C VAL A 170 -9.73 4.65 1.85
N GLY A 171 -9.26 3.48 2.30
CA GLY A 171 -8.14 2.77 1.69
C GLY A 171 -8.36 2.49 0.20
N ARG A 172 -9.55 1.98 -0.18
CA ARG A 172 -9.89 1.73 -1.59
C ARG A 172 -9.83 2.99 -2.45
N ILE A 173 -10.29 4.13 -1.93
CA ILE A 173 -10.29 5.41 -2.64
C ILE A 173 -8.84 5.90 -2.83
N VAL A 174 -8.02 5.82 -1.79
CA VAL A 174 -6.61 6.24 -1.86
C VAL A 174 -5.80 5.31 -2.76
N GLU A 175 -6.04 3.99 -2.72
CA GLU A 175 -5.41 3.03 -3.63
C GLU A 175 -5.77 3.31 -5.09
N ALA A 176 -7.04 3.62 -5.39
CA ALA A 176 -7.46 3.97 -6.74
C ALA A 176 -6.77 5.25 -7.25
N GLN A 177 -6.53 6.23 -6.37
CA GLN A 177 -5.85 7.48 -6.72
C GLN A 177 -4.34 7.31 -6.88
N LEU A 178 -3.68 6.54 -6.01
CA LEU A 178 -2.22 6.40 -5.98
C LEU A 178 -1.69 5.21 -6.81
N GLY A 179 -2.52 4.21 -7.03
CA GLY A 179 -2.11 2.88 -7.47
C GLY A 179 -1.41 2.08 -6.37
N ARG A 180 -1.35 0.76 -6.56
CA ARG A 180 -0.91 -0.25 -5.59
C ARG A 180 0.40 0.07 -4.87
N ALA A 181 1.47 0.31 -5.62
CA ALA A 181 2.81 0.48 -5.04
C ALA A 181 2.93 1.72 -4.15
N ARG A 182 2.32 2.84 -4.56
CA ARG A 182 2.37 4.10 -3.80
C ARG A 182 1.47 4.04 -2.57
N TYR A 183 0.30 3.42 -2.71
CA TYR A 183 -0.58 3.19 -1.56
C TYR A 183 0.06 2.26 -0.53
N LEU A 184 0.72 1.18 -0.96
CA LEU A 184 1.46 0.31 -0.05
C LEU A 184 2.60 1.06 0.66
N ALA A 185 3.40 1.83 -0.09
CA ALA A 185 4.48 2.62 0.49
C ALA A 185 3.96 3.65 1.50
N LEU A 186 2.85 4.33 1.18
CA LEU A 186 2.18 5.25 2.08
C LEU A 186 1.74 4.54 3.37
N TYR A 187 1.04 3.41 3.26
CA TYR A 187 0.55 2.65 4.41
C TYR A 187 1.70 2.20 5.33
N LEU A 188 2.75 1.59 4.76
CA LEU A 188 3.89 1.09 5.53
C LEU A 188 4.70 2.21 6.17
N LEU A 189 4.90 3.33 5.48
CA LEU A 189 5.57 4.50 6.06
C LEU A 189 4.73 5.10 7.19
N SER A 190 3.41 5.18 7.04
CA SER A 190 2.53 5.64 8.11
C SER A 190 2.50 4.71 9.32
N ALA A 191 2.51 3.38 9.11
CA ALA A 191 2.67 2.40 10.18
C ALA A 191 3.97 2.64 10.95
N LEU A 192 5.10 2.67 10.22
CA LEU A 192 6.42 2.90 10.79
C LEU A 192 6.52 4.26 11.51
N GLY A 193 5.96 5.32 10.92
CA GLY A 193 5.92 6.66 11.51
C GLY A 193 5.16 6.71 12.83
N GLY A 194 4.04 5.98 12.91
CA GLY A 194 3.31 5.79 14.17
C GLY A 194 4.17 5.11 15.23
N SER A 195 4.72 3.94 14.92
CA SER A 195 5.55 3.17 15.86
C SER A 195 6.82 3.90 16.28
N VAL A 196 7.47 4.64 15.37
CA VAL A 196 8.64 5.46 15.72
C VAL A 196 8.24 6.59 16.66
N LEU A 197 7.08 7.24 16.49
CA LEU A 197 6.67 8.28 17.42
C LEU A 197 6.31 7.71 18.81
N VAL A 198 5.75 6.49 18.87
CA VAL A 198 5.60 5.76 20.14
C VAL A 198 6.96 5.49 20.79
N LEU A 199 7.94 4.97 20.04
CA LEU A 199 9.30 4.74 20.55
C LEU A 199 9.96 6.01 21.11
N LEU A 200 9.72 7.16 20.48
CA LEU A 200 10.29 8.43 20.91
C LEU A 200 9.63 8.96 22.19
N LEU A 201 8.30 8.87 22.29
CA LEU A 201 7.54 9.58 23.32
C LEU A 201 7.03 8.69 24.47
N ALA A 202 6.86 7.40 24.22
CA ALA A 202 6.31 6.43 25.17
C ALA A 202 6.92 5.02 24.94
N PRO A 203 8.26 4.86 25.04
CA PRO A 203 8.93 3.59 24.75
C PRO A 203 8.49 2.45 25.67
N ASP A 204 8.02 2.78 26.87
CA ASP A 204 7.57 1.84 27.90
C ASP A 204 6.12 1.35 27.71
N THR A 205 5.42 1.87 26.70
CA THR A 205 4.01 1.57 26.46
C THR A 205 3.89 0.58 25.32
N SER A 206 3.30 -0.58 25.59
CA SER A 206 2.91 -1.52 24.54
C SER A 206 1.73 -0.96 23.74
N THR A 207 1.83 -1.03 22.42
CA THR A 207 0.79 -0.53 21.51
C THR A 207 0.52 -1.50 20.36
N VAL A 208 -0.76 -1.60 19.99
CA VAL A 208 -1.25 -2.42 18.88
C VAL A 208 -2.22 -1.60 18.04
N GLY A 209 -2.29 -1.88 16.74
CA GLY A 209 -3.33 -1.33 15.88
C GLY A 209 -2.82 -0.84 14.53
N ALA A 210 -3.58 -1.17 13.47
CA ALA A 210 -3.44 -0.56 12.15
C ALA A 210 -3.79 0.94 12.10
N SER A 211 -4.34 1.46 13.20
CA SER A 211 -4.90 2.80 13.29
C SER A 211 -3.87 3.90 12.98
N GLY A 212 -2.60 3.77 13.39
CA GLY A 212 -1.55 4.71 13.00
C GLY A 212 -1.38 4.82 11.48
N ALA A 213 -1.31 3.67 10.79
CA ALA A 213 -1.27 3.63 9.34
C ALA A 213 -2.54 4.24 8.71
N ILE A 214 -3.71 3.95 9.29
CA ILE A 214 -5.01 4.45 8.84
C ILE A 214 -5.12 5.98 9.00
N PHE A 215 -4.63 6.56 10.09
CA PHE A 215 -4.53 8.02 10.24
C PHE A 215 -3.72 8.64 9.11
N GLY A 216 -2.61 8.00 8.72
CA GLY A 216 -1.83 8.40 7.57
C GLY A 216 -2.58 8.28 6.24
N VAL A 217 -3.35 7.20 6.04
CA VAL A 217 -4.21 7.01 4.87
C VAL A 217 -5.33 8.06 4.81
N CYS A 218 -5.96 8.39 5.93
CA CYS A 218 -7.00 9.41 6.03
C CYS A 218 -6.46 10.81 5.73
N THR A 219 -5.28 11.15 6.26
CA THR A 219 -4.62 12.41 5.94
C THR A 219 -4.16 12.46 4.48
N ALA A 220 -3.73 11.33 3.92
CA ALA A 220 -3.45 11.24 2.49
C ALA A 220 -4.71 11.46 1.65
N TYR A 221 -5.84 10.87 2.02
CA TYR A 221 -7.12 11.13 1.37
C TYR A 221 -7.42 12.64 1.36
N TYR A 222 -7.25 13.33 2.48
CA TYR A 222 -7.39 14.79 2.56
C TYR A 222 -6.48 15.52 1.57
N VAL A 223 -5.18 15.26 1.61
CA VAL A 223 -4.20 15.94 0.74
C VAL A 223 -4.50 15.71 -0.74
N LEU A 224 -4.79 14.45 -1.12
CA LEU A 224 -5.04 14.08 -2.50
C LEU A 224 -6.36 14.64 -3.02
N ALA A 225 -7.44 14.54 -2.24
CA ALA A 225 -8.73 15.10 -2.61
C ALA A 225 -8.67 16.62 -2.77
N ARG A 226 -7.96 17.31 -1.86
CA ARG A 226 -7.73 18.76 -1.97
C ARG A 226 -6.96 19.12 -3.24
N ARG A 227 -5.95 18.32 -3.58
CA ARG A 227 -5.14 18.49 -4.80
C ARG A 227 -5.96 18.25 -6.08
N LEU A 228 -6.98 17.40 -6.02
CA LEU A 228 -7.92 17.15 -7.12
C LEU A 228 -9.05 18.18 -7.21
N GLY A 229 -9.10 19.15 -6.30
CA GLY A 229 -10.13 20.20 -6.32
C GLY A 229 -11.48 19.76 -5.74
N ALA A 230 -11.50 18.76 -4.85
CA ALA A 230 -12.71 18.39 -4.12
C ALA A 230 -13.24 19.54 -3.24
N ASP A 231 -14.54 19.49 -2.93
CA ASP A 231 -15.19 20.46 -2.03
C ASP A 231 -14.44 20.57 -0.69
N ALA A 232 -14.05 21.80 -0.35
CA ALA A 232 -13.27 22.06 0.85
C ALA A 232 -14.12 21.87 2.12
N ALA A 233 -15.43 22.15 2.08
CA ALA A 233 -16.25 22.09 3.28
C ALA A 233 -16.41 20.64 3.79
N GLY A 234 -16.78 19.71 2.91
CA GLY A 234 -16.87 18.29 3.25
C GLY A 234 -15.52 17.71 3.70
N LEU A 235 -14.45 18.07 3.02
CA LEU A 235 -13.12 17.58 3.31
C LEU A 235 -12.56 18.12 4.64
N ASN A 236 -12.83 19.39 4.97
CA ASN A 236 -12.47 19.99 6.24
C ASN A 236 -13.27 19.38 7.40
N ARG A 237 -14.55 19.05 7.20
CA ARG A 237 -15.34 18.31 8.21
C ARG A 237 -14.78 16.92 8.47
N PHE A 238 -14.37 16.21 7.41
CA PHE A 238 -13.70 14.91 7.55
C PHE A 238 -12.40 15.04 8.36
N MET A 239 -11.55 16.02 8.03
CA MET A 239 -10.31 16.26 8.77
C MET A 239 -10.58 16.67 10.22
N ALA A 240 -11.57 17.54 10.47
CA ALA A 240 -11.97 17.91 11.82
C ALA A 240 -12.40 16.69 12.64
N GLY A 241 -13.20 15.79 12.05
CA GLY A 241 -13.57 14.52 12.67
C GLY A 241 -12.36 13.63 12.99
N LEU A 242 -11.40 13.55 12.08
CA LEU A 242 -10.14 12.82 12.29
C LEU A 242 -9.32 13.40 13.45
N LEU A 243 -9.23 14.73 13.56
CA LEU A 243 -8.52 15.41 14.64
C LEU A 243 -9.26 15.29 15.99
N VAL A 244 -10.59 15.33 15.99
CA VAL A 244 -11.38 15.02 17.19
C VAL A 244 -11.13 13.58 17.63
N TRP A 245 -11.12 12.63 16.68
CA TRP A 245 -10.80 11.24 16.98
C TRP A 245 -9.36 11.08 17.51
N LEU A 246 -8.39 11.86 17.00
CA LEU A 246 -7.03 11.89 17.56
C LEU A 246 -7.03 12.30 19.04
N VAL A 247 -7.80 13.33 19.41
CA VAL A 247 -7.90 13.76 20.82
C VAL A 247 -8.58 12.70 21.68
N ILE A 248 -9.70 12.15 21.22
CA ILE A 248 -10.40 11.05 21.93
C ILE A 248 -9.47 9.84 22.08
N SER A 249 -8.66 9.55 21.07
CA SER A 249 -7.75 8.42 21.10
C SER A 249 -6.70 8.52 22.20
N ALA A 250 -6.37 9.72 22.68
CA ALA A 250 -5.40 9.90 23.77
C ALA A 250 -5.85 9.30 25.11
N VAL A 251 -7.15 9.05 25.27
CA VAL A 251 -7.71 8.41 26.48
C VAL A 251 -8.07 6.95 26.30
N VAL A 252 -8.14 6.43 25.06
CA VAL A 252 -8.55 5.04 24.77
C VAL A 252 -7.47 4.19 24.09
N THR A 253 -6.41 4.80 23.55
CA THR A 253 -5.35 4.10 22.79
C THR A 253 -4.09 4.97 22.65
N SER A 254 -3.19 4.65 21.72
CA SER A 254 -1.95 5.40 21.47
C SER A 254 -2.17 6.59 20.53
N TRP A 255 -2.36 7.79 21.11
CA TRP A 255 -2.37 9.03 20.32
C TRP A 255 -1.02 9.31 19.66
N GLN A 256 0.09 8.86 20.24
CA GLN A 256 1.43 8.98 19.67
C GLN A 256 1.51 8.22 18.34
N GLY A 257 1.01 6.97 18.31
CA GLY A 257 0.93 6.18 17.09
C GLY A 257 0.06 6.86 16.02
N HIS A 258 -1.08 7.41 16.42
CA HIS A 258 -1.98 8.14 15.51
C HIS A 258 -1.35 9.42 14.96
N LEU A 259 -0.72 10.23 15.81
CA LEU A 259 -0.05 11.46 15.40
C LEU A 259 1.13 11.17 14.47
N GLY A 260 1.96 10.18 14.80
CA GLY A 260 3.10 9.78 13.97
C GLY A 260 2.65 9.32 12.59
N GLY A 261 1.62 8.47 12.54
CA GLY A 261 1.02 8.02 11.29
C GLY A 261 0.39 9.14 10.46
N LEU A 262 -0.33 10.07 11.11
CA LEU A 262 -0.92 11.26 10.49
C LEU A 262 0.15 12.13 9.84
N LEU A 263 1.22 12.45 10.56
CA LEU A 263 2.30 13.32 10.08
C LEU A 263 3.06 12.67 8.93
N THR A 264 3.50 11.43 9.11
CA THR A 264 4.24 10.69 8.09
C THR A 264 3.41 10.45 6.84
N GLY A 265 2.13 10.08 7.00
CA GLY A 265 1.20 9.89 5.88
C GLY A 265 0.93 11.18 5.13
N GLY A 266 0.69 12.29 5.85
CA GLY A 266 0.49 13.61 5.28
C GLY A 266 1.70 14.10 4.47
N LEU A 267 2.91 13.99 5.02
CA LEU A 267 4.15 14.37 4.34
C LEU A 267 4.41 13.50 3.09
N THR A 268 4.19 12.20 3.20
CA THR A 268 4.31 11.27 2.06
C THR A 268 3.28 11.60 0.97
N ALA A 269 2.03 11.88 1.35
CA ALA A 269 0.98 12.28 0.43
C ALA A 269 1.27 13.62 -0.25
N LEU A 270 1.82 14.61 0.47
CA LEU A 270 2.27 15.87 -0.11
C LEU A 270 3.37 15.64 -1.16
N ALA A 271 4.36 14.80 -0.85
CA ALA A 271 5.39 14.43 -1.81
C ALA A 271 4.79 13.79 -3.07
N PHE A 272 3.78 12.93 -2.92
CA PHE A 272 3.08 12.33 -4.07
C PHE A 272 2.24 13.33 -4.87
N ALA A 273 1.49 14.19 -4.18
CA ALA A 273 0.55 15.15 -4.75
C ALA A 273 1.23 16.29 -5.53
N TYR A 274 2.40 16.72 -5.06
CA TYR A 274 3.14 17.87 -5.58
C TYR A 274 4.41 17.51 -6.35
N ALA A 275 4.74 16.22 -6.49
CA ALA A 275 5.81 15.78 -7.39
C ALA A 275 5.60 16.30 -8.82
N PRO A 276 6.70 16.64 -9.53
CA PRO A 276 6.65 17.10 -10.92
C PRO A 276 5.78 16.21 -11.81
N ARG A 277 5.13 16.78 -12.83
CA ARG A 277 4.30 16.01 -13.78
C ARG A 277 5.11 15.41 -14.94
N ASP A 278 6.44 15.50 -14.88
CA ASP A 278 7.37 15.05 -15.92
C ASP A 278 7.95 13.65 -15.63
N ARG A 279 8.98 13.26 -16.41
CA ARG A 279 9.66 11.95 -16.29
C ARG A 279 10.31 11.74 -14.91
N ARG A 280 10.64 12.80 -14.17
CA ARG A 280 11.28 12.76 -12.85
C ARG A 280 10.30 12.42 -11.73
N ARG A 281 8.98 12.47 -11.97
CA ARG A 281 7.94 12.19 -10.96
C ARG A 281 8.25 10.95 -10.11
N VAL A 282 8.56 9.84 -10.77
CA VAL A 282 8.77 8.55 -10.10
C VAL A 282 10.00 8.63 -9.19
N LEU A 283 11.09 9.24 -9.67
CA LEU A 283 12.31 9.40 -8.90
C LEU A 283 12.11 10.31 -7.68
N VAL A 284 11.39 11.43 -7.85
CA VAL A 284 11.09 12.35 -6.73
C VAL A 284 10.22 11.66 -5.69
N GLN A 285 9.17 10.94 -6.11
CA GLN A 285 8.29 10.21 -5.19
C GLN A 285 9.03 9.08 -4.46
N ALA A 286 9.84 8.29 -5.17
CA ALA A 286 10.63 7.22 -4.57
C ALA A 286 11.71 7.78 -3.64
N GLY A 287 12.40 8.85 -4.04
CA GLY A 287 13.38 9.54 -3.21
C GLY A 287 12.77 10.13 -1.94
N ALA A 288 11.57 10.69 -2.02
CA ALA A 288 10.84 11.16 -0.84
C ALA A 288 10.47 10.01 0.12
N CYS A 289 10.02 8.87 -0.40
CA CYS A 289 9.76 7.68 0.42
C CYS A 289 11.04 7.16 1.08
N ALA A 290 12.15 7.10 0.33
CA ALA A 290 13.44 6.66 0.86
C ALA A 290 13.98 7.62 1.93
N ALA A 291 13.88 8.93 1.72
CA ALA A 291 14.26 9.94 2.69
C ALA A 291 13.41 9.86 3.97
N MET A 292 12.10 9.66 3.83
CA MET A 292 11.20 9.47 4.98
C MET A 292 11.55 8.19 5.76
N ALA A 293 11.76 7.07 5.06
CA ALA A 293 12.17 5.82 5.70
C ALA A 293 13.51 5.98 6.44
N ALA A 294 14.50 6.60 5.80
CA ALA A 294 15.80 6.87 6.40
C ALA A 294 15.69 7.75 7.64
N LEU A 295 14.89 8.81 7.59
CA LEU A 295 14.63 9.70 8.73
C LEU A 295 14.04 8.91 9.92
N LEU A 296 13.03 8.08 9.65
CA LEU A 296 12.36 7.27 10.67
C LEU A 296 13.32 6.24 11.29
N VAL A 297 14.12 5.56 10.46
CA VAL A 297 15.13 4.59 10.93
C VAL A 297 16.20 5.28 11.77
N VAL A 298 16.74 6.41 11.31
CA VAL A 298 17.75 7.17 12.06
C VAL A 298 17.17 7.64 13.40
N ALA A 299 15.95 8.16 13.42
CA ALA A 299 15.30 8.57 14.67
C ALA A 299 15.13 7.40 15.65
N ALA A 300 14.72 6.23 15.16
CA ALA A 300 14.58 5.03 15.98
C ALA A 300 15.92 4.54 16.54
N VAL A 301 16.96 4.48 15.69
CA VAL A 301 18.31 4.05 16.09
C VAL A 301 18.91 5.00 17.11
N LEU A 302 18.82 6.31 16.89
CA LEU A 302 19.31 7.31 17.84
C LEU A 302 18.58 7.21 19.18
N ARG A 303 17.26 6.95 19.16
CA ARG A 303 16.48 6.77 20.38
C ARG A 303 16.92 5.54 21.15
N VAL A 304 17.10 4.41 20.48
CA VAL A 304 17.59 3.17 21.13
C VAL A 304 18.99 3.36 21.68
N ALA A 305 19.91 3.93 20.91
CA ALA A 305 21.27 4.21 21.35
C ALA A 305 21.30 5.09 22.62
N GLY A 306 20.41 6.08 22.70
CA GLY A 306 20.29 6.94 23.88
C GLY A 306 19.59 6.30 25.09
N MET A 307 18.94 5.14 24.93
CA MET A 307 18.40 4.35 26.05
C MET A 307 19.38 3.29 26.55
N THR A 308 20.36 2.89 25.71
CA THR A 308 21.39 1.90 26.03
C THR A 308 22.69 2.50 26.57
N ALA A 309 22.86 3.83 26.47
CA ALA A 309 24.03 4.58 26.95
C ALA A 309 23.83 5.05 28.40
#